data_AF-A0A1Y2CW98-F1
#
_entry.id   AF-A0A1Y2CW98-F1
#
_cell.length_a   1.000
_cell.length_b   1.000
_cell.length_c   1.000
_cell.angle_alpha   90.00
_cell.angle_beta   90.00
_cell.angle_gamma   90.00
#
_symmetry.space_group_name_H-M   'P 1'
#
loop_
_entity.id
_entity.type
_entity.pdbx_description
1 polymer ?
#
loop_
_entity_poly.entity_id
_entity_poly.type
_entity_poly.pdbx_seq_one_letter_code
_entity_poly.pdbx_strand_id
1 'polypeptide(L)'
;MSLFNKIDRAFGKPVDPKKKIGTFVIDKKAEVDSLKQYGKDFAVANETLRDWAKINGEDVSCSMDAIGELNVEIKKLLDNYIKSLNTQINEFKEIKHSEKNLKVLKSNLKELSQKVDENFVKEKNTLEIVEENYVKAKNEYELKSNEHDAFVRDKLRKSYVHQFDALKELAQKLDILATFGKHAANQIPLGFIPVDSEKPEFKGKETLKEIVTDAKEALNLWSMDDEPEFEE
;
A
#
# COMPACT_ATOMS: atom_id res chain seq x y z
N MET A 1 37.99 7.10 -2.72
CA MET A 1 36.57 6.87 -3.06
C MET A 1 35.73 7.31 -1.87
N SER A 2 35.08 8.48 -2.00
CA SER A 2 34.38 9.19 -0.92
C SER A 2 33.26 8.37 -0.30
N LEU A 3 33.08 8.47 1.03
CA LEU A 3 31.99 7.87 1.82
C LEU A 3 30.60 8.13 1.19
N PHE A 4 30.44 9.24 0.48
CA PHE A 4 29.23 9.60 -0.28
C PHE A 4 28.82 8.54 -1.31
N ASN A 5 29.78 7.89 -1.99
CA ASN A 5 29.47 6.84 -2.98
C ASN A 5 28.93 5.54 -2.38
N LYS A 6 29.07 5.32 -1.06
CA LYS A 6 28.47 4.17 -0.37
C LYS A 6 27.03 4.44 0.08
N ILE A 7 26.71 5.69 0.42
CA ILE A 7 25.36 6.09 0.84
C ILE A 7 24.38 6.05 -0.35
N ASP A 8 24.83 6.45 -1.55
CA ASP A 8 24.01 6.41 -2.78
C ASP A 8 23.58 4.99 -3.21
N ARG A 9 24.24 3.94 -2.72
CA ARG A 9 23.79 2.55 -2.97
C ARG A 9 22.68 2.10 -2.03
N ALA A 10 22.59 2.69 -0.84
CA ALA A 10 21.57 2.36 0.15
C ALA A 10 20.23 3.08 -0.11
N PHE A 11 20.27 4.25 -0.79
CA PHE A 11 19.10 5.10 -1.07
C PHE A 11 18.74 5.23 -2.56
N GLY A 12 19.40 4.47 -3.43
CA GLY A 12 19.21 4.56 -4.87
C GLY A 12 19.93 5.75 -5.50
N LYS A 13 20.28 5.63 -6.79
CA LYS A 13 20.91 6.72 -7.55
C LYS A 13 20.01 7.96 -7.53
N PRO A 14 20.57 9.19 -7.46
CA PRO A 14 19.78 10.41 -7.56
C PRO A 14 19.00 10.42 -8.89
N VAL A 15 17.68 10.26 -8.79
CA VAL A 15 16.76 10.29 -9.94
C VAL A 15 16.39 11.74 -10.22
N ASP A 16 16.45 12.15 -11.49
CA ASP A 16 15.91 13.42 -12.00
C ASP A 16 14.53 13.69 -11.38
N PRO A 17 14.30 14.83 -10.70
CA PRO A 17 13.00 15.20 -10.13
C PRO A 17 11.82 14.94 -11.09
N LYS A 18 12.02 15.13 -12.40
CA LYS A 18 11.01 14.94 -13.47
C LYS A 18 10.74 13.46 -13.83
N LYS A 19 11.47 12.53 -13.22
CA LYS A 19 11.32 11.06 -13.34
C LYS A 19 10.94 10.42 -12.01
N LYS A 20 10.94 11.16 -10.90
CA LYS A 20 10.72 10.63 -9.54
C LYS A 20 9.35 10.00 -9.36
N ILE A 21 8.29 10.51 -10.01
CA ILE A 21 6.95 9.89 -9.93
C ILE A 21 6.94 8.50 -10.59
N GLY A 22 7.70 8.33 -11.67
CA GLY A 22 7.84 7.05 -12.36
C GLY A 22 8.58 6.02 -11.52
N THR A 23 9.62 6.47 -10.81
CA THR A 23 10.36 5.66 -9.84
C THR A 23 9.51 5.31 -8.63
N PHE A 24 8.78 6.27 -8.06
CA PHE A 24 7.85 6.03 -6.95
C PHE A 24 6.83 4.92 -7.25
N VAL A 25 6.23 4.94 -8.45
CA VAL A 25 5.30 3.87 -8.89
C VAL A 25 5.97 2.50 -8.97
N ILE A 26 7.26 2.44 -9.31
CA ILE A 26 8.03 1.19 -9.34
C ILE A 26 8.33 0.73 -7.91
N ASP A 27 8.81 1.63 -7.06
CA ASP A 27 9.18 1.33 -5.68
C ASP A 27 7.96 0.88 -4.87
N LYS A 28 6.80 1.55 -5.04
CA LYS A 28 5.55 1.13 -4.40
C LYS A 28 5.04 -0.22 -4.87
N LYS A 29 5.26 -0.60 -6.13
CA LYS A 29 4.95 -1.96 -6.58
C LYS A 29 5.84 -2.99 -5.90
N ALA A 30 7.14 -2.71 -5.77
CA ALA A 30 8.07 -3.59 -5.07
C ALA A 30 7.70 -3.75 -3.59
N GLU A 31 7.24 -2.68 -2.93
CA GLU A 31 6.68 -2.73 -1.57
C GLU A 31 5.45 -3.64 -1.50
N VAL A 32 4.48 -3.46 -2.41
CA VAL A 32 3.28 -4.32 -2.51
C VAL A 32 3.65 -5.78 -2.73
N ASP A 33 4.60 -6.06 -3.61
CA ASP A 33 5.03 -7.44 -3.90
C ASP A 33 5.75 -8.07 -2.70
N SER A 34 6.50 -7.27 -1.94
CA SER A 34 7.10 -7.72 -0.67
C SER A 34 6.03 -8.09 0.37
N LEU A 35 4.97 -7.29 0.49
CA LEU A 35 3.84 -7.58 1.39
C LEU A 35 3.08 -8.84 0.97
N LYS A 36 2.85 -9.05 -0.34
CA LYS A 36 2.25 -10.30 -0.85
C LYS A 36 3.10 -11.51 -0.51
N GLN A 37 4.41 -11.40 -0.68
CA GLN A 37 5.35 -12.47 -0.37
C GLN A 37 5.31 -12.79 1.13
N TYR A 38 5.34 -11.77 1.99
CA TYR A 38 5.15 -11.94 3.43
C TYR A 38 3.84 -12.66 3.76
N GLY A 39 2.70 -12.23 3.20
CA GLY A 39 1.41 -12.86 3.43
C GLY A 39 1.35 -14.33 2.98
N LYS A 40 2.04 -14.66 1.90
CA LYS A 40 2.19 -16.05 1.42
C LYS A 40 3.04 -16.88 2.39
N ASP A 41 4.20 -16.38 2.78
CA ASP A 41 5.12 -17.09 3.68
C ASP A 41 4.49 -17.28 5.07
N PHE A 42 3.78 -16.26 5.55
CA PHE A 42 2.99 -16.31 6.77
C PHE A 42 1.92 -17.42 6.72
N ALA A 43 1.15 -17.52 5.64
CA ALA A 43 0.14 -18.57 5.47
C ALA A 43 0.75 -19.98 5.41
N VAL A 44 1.87 -20.14 4.69
CA VAL A 44 2.58 -21.43 4.59
C VAL A 44 3.14 -21.84 5.95
N ALA A 45 3.76 -20.92 6.69
CA ALA A 45 4.26 -21.20 8.04
C ALA A 45 3.13 -21.58 8.99
N ASN A 46 1.99 -20.88 8.92
CA ASN A 46 0.79 -21.19 9.71
C ASN A 46 0.28 -22.61 9.44
N GLU A 47 0.08 -22.98 8.18
CA GLU A 47 -0.40 -24.34 7.82
C GLU A 47 0.61 -25.42 8.20
N THR A 48 1.91 -25.18 8.01
CA THR A 48 2.97 -26.12 8.42
C THR A 48 2.91 -26.39 9.93
N LEU A 49 2.71 -25.34 10.74
CA LEU A 49 2.60 -25.48 12.18
C LEU A 49 1.32 -26.22 12.60
N ARG A 50 0.19 -25.96 11.92
CA ARG A 50 -1.06 -26.69 12.16
C ARG A 50 -0.94 -28.17 11.82
N ASP A 51 -0.29 -28.52 10.73
CA ASP A 51 -0.07 -29.92 10.35
C ASP A 51 0.83 -30.65 11.36
N TRP A 52 1.88 -29.99 11.86
CA TRP A 52 2.65 -30.51 12.97
C TRP A 52 1.81 -30.65 14.25
N ALA A 53 0.92 -29.70 14.55
CA ALA A 53 0.07 -29.76 15.74
C ALA A 53 -0.89 -30.96 15.73
N LYS A 54 -1.38 -31.39 14.55
CA LYS A 54 -2.29 -32.54 14.41
C LYS A 54 -1.69 -33.87 14.84
N ILE A 55 -0.36 -34.02 14.78
CA ILE A 55 0.32 -35.25 15.24
C ILE A 55 0.68 -35.22 16.74
N ASN A 56 0.30 -34.15 17.45
CA ASN A 56 0.47 -34.01 18.89
C ASN A 56 -0.85 -34.30 19.63
N GLY A 57 -0.90 -34.03 20.93
CA GLY A 57 -2.11 -34.20 21.74
C GLY A 57 -3.24 -33.23 21.35
N GLU A 58 -4.47 -33.57 21.76
CA GLU A 58 -5.67 -32.76 21.46
C GLU A 58 -5.58 -31.31 21.97
N ASP A 59 -4.91 -31.11 23.09
CA ASP A 59 -4.57 -29.80 23.65
C ASP A 59 -3.77 -28.93 22.68
N VAL A 60 -2.75 -29.49 22.04
CA VAL A 60 -1.90 -28.79 21.07
C VAL A 60 -2.64 -28.59 19.74
N SER A 61 -3.31 -29.63 19.24
CA SER A 61 -4.00 -29.57 17.95
C SER A 61 -5.19 -28.59 17.97
N CYS A 62 -6.06 -28.65 18.99
CA CYS A 62 -7.19 -27.73 19.11
C CYS A 62 -6.73 -26.28 19.30
N SER A 63 -5.69 -26.04 20.11
CA SER A 63 -5.16 -24.69 20.32
C SER A 63 -4.59 -24.10 19.04
N MET A 64 -3.86 -24.91 18.26
CA MET A 64 -3.30 -24.45 16.99
C MET A 64 -4.34 -24.31 15.88
N ASP A 65 -5.43 -25.08 15.90
CA ASP A 65 -6.54 -24.84 14.97
C ASP A 65 -7.18 -23.47 15.22
N ALA A 66 -7.46 -23.12 16.48
CA ALA A 66 -8.03 -21.82 16.83
C ALA A 66 -7.09 -20.65 16.48
N ILE A 67 -5.82 -20.73 16.87
CA ILE A 67 -4.79 -19.73 16.50
C ILE A 67 -4.64 -19.66 14.97
N GLY A 68 -4.69 -20.81 14.31
CA GLY A 68 -4.62 -20.94 12.86
C GLY A 68 -5.74 -20.20 12.14
N GLU A 69 -6.98 -20.31 12.64
CA GLU A 69 -8.12 -19.57 12.11
C GLU A 69 -7.95 -18.05 12.28
N LEU A 70 -7.46 -17.59 13.43
CA LEU A 70 -7.18 -16.16 13.64
C LEU A 70 -6.09 -15.64 12.70
N ASN A 71 -5.03 -16.44 12.46
CA ASN A 71 -3.98 -16.11 11.50
C ASN A 71 -4.52 -16.02 10.06
N VAL A 72 -5.51 -16.84 9.69
CA VAL A 72 -6.17 -16.72 8.38
C VAL A 72 -6.88 -15.36 8.24
N GLU A 73 -7.52 -14.86 9.31
CA GLU A 73 -8.10 -13.51 9.31
C GLU A 73 -7.03 -12.41 9.21
N ILE A 74 -5.90 -12.53 9.92
CA ILE A 74 -4.74 -11.61 9.79
C ILE A 74 -4.30 -11.49 8.32
N LYS A 75 -4.17 -12.63 7.64
CA LYS A 75 -3.78 -12.68 6.23
C LYS A 75 -4.81 -12.01 5.32
N LYS A 76 -6.11 -12.15 5.58
CA LYS A 76 -7.17 -11.46 4.84
C LYS A 76 -7.12 -9.94 5.02
N LEU A 77 -6.84 -9.46 6.23
CA LEU A 77 -6.66 -8.02 6.49
C LEU A 77 -5.48 -7.46 5.70
N LEU A 78 -4.35 -8.18 5.69
CA LEU A 78 -3.18 -7.81 4.88
C LEU A 78 -3.52 -7.76 3.39
N ASP A 79 -4.24 -8.75 2.87
CA ASP A 79 -4.69 -8.76 1.46
C ASP A 79 -5.58 -7.55 1.13
N ASN A 80 -6.43 -7.13 2.06
CA ASN A 80 -7.27 -5.94 1.89
C ASN A 80 -6.43 -4.65 1.87
N TYR A 81 -5.47 -4.51 2.78
CA TYR A 81 -4.54 -3.37 2.76
C TYR A 81 -3.71 -3.31 1.47
N ILE A 82 -3.27 -4.47 0.97
CA ILE A 82 -2.60 -4.57 -0.34
C ILE A 82 -3.49 -4.05 -1.48
N LYS A 83 -4.80 -4.28 -1.45
CA LYS A 83 -5.72 -3.70 -2.45
C LYS A 83 -5.73 -2.18 -2.39
N SER A 84 -5.80 -1.58 -1.19
CA SER A 84 -5.75 -0.13 -1.00
C SER A 84 -4.43 0.48 -1.49
N LEU A 85 -3.29 -0.18 -1.26
CA LEU A 85 -1.99 0.23 -1.83
C LEU A 85 -1.99 0.17 -3.37
N ASN A 86 -2.65 -0.82 -3.97
CA ASN A 86 -2.78 -0.87 -5.43
C ASN A 86 -3.66 0.26 -5.98
N THR A 87 -4.71 0.66 -5.26
CA THR A 87 -5.51 1.86 -5.58
C THR A 87 -4.61 3.09 -5.60
N GLN A 88 -3.82 3.32 -4.55
CA GLN A 88 -2.85 4.42 -4.52
C GLN A 88 -1.89 4.37 -5.71
N ILE A 89 -1.31 3.21 -6.02
CA ILE A 89 -0.43 3.05 -7.19
C ILE A 89 -1.12 3.50 -8.50
N ASN A 90 -2.42 3.25 -8.66
CA ASN A 90 -3.16 3.68 -9.84
C ASN A 90 -3.36 5.20 -9.88
N GLU A 91 -3.67 5.86 -8.76
CA GLU A 91 -3.73 7.33 -8.67
C GLU A 91 -2.41 7.97 -9.15
N PHE A 92 -1.28 7.43 -8.71
CA PHE A 92 0.04 7.91 -9.12
C PHE A 92 0.40 7.61 -10.59
N LYS A 93 -0.16 6.54 -11.18
CA LYS A 93 -0.03 6.31 -12.64
C LYS A 93 -0.79 7.37 -13.44
N GLU A 94 -1.93 7.83 -12.95
CA GLU A 94 -2.70 8.89 -13.61
C GLU A 94 -1.95 10.23 -13.55
N ILE A 95 -1.36 10.58 -12.39
CA ILE A 95 -0.46 11.74 -12.28
C ILE A 95 0.67 11.65 -13.31
N LYS A 96 1.36 10.50 -13.39
CA LYS A 96 2.41 10.25 -14.36
C LYS A 96 1.93 10.37 -15.81
N HIS A 97 0.70 9.96 -16.11
CA HIS A 97 0.11 10.10 -17.45
C HIS A 97 -0.16 11.57 -17.77
N SER A 98 -0.75 12.32 -16.84
CA SER A 98 -0.98 13.76 -16.96
C SER A 98 0.33 14.54 -17.19
N GLU A 99 1.41 14.21 -16.45
CA GLU A 99 2.74 14.81 -16.67
C GLU A 99 3.29 14.56 -18.09
N LYS A 100 3.03 13.38 -18.68
CA LYS A 100 3.46 13.09 -20.05
C LYS A 100 2.75 14.00 -21.06
N ASN A 101 1.44 14.23 -20.87
CA ASN A 101 0.66 15.11 -21.73
C ASN A 101 1.19 16.55 -21.67
N LEU A 102 1.51 17.05 -20.47
CA LEU A 102 2.17 18.34 -20.31
C LEU A 102 3.54 18.42 -20.98
N LYS A 103 4.34 17.36 -20.93
CA LYS A 103 5.66 17.32 -21.58
C LYS A 103 5.54 17.49 -23.10
N VAL A 104 4.49 16.94 -23.72
CA VAL A 104 4.22 17.10 -25.16
C VAL A 104 3.90 18.56 -25.49
N LEU A 105 2.98 19.19 -24.75
CA LEU A 105 2.64 20.61 -24.94
C LEU A 105 3.85 21.52 -24.76
N LYS A 106 4.68 21.24 -23.75
CA LYS A 106 5.92 21.98 -23.51
C LYS A 106 6.94 21.82 -24.65
N SER A 107 7.02 20.64 -25.26
CA SER A 107 7.88 20.40 -26.43
C SER A 107 7.39 21.21 -27.64
N ASN A 108 6.09 21.18 -27.92
CA ASN A 108 5.47 21.98 -28.98
C ASN A 108 5.74 23.49 -28.79
N LEU A 109 5.60 23.98 -27.55
CA LEU A 109 5.88 25.39 -27.22
C LEU A 109 7.35 25.76 -27.51
N LYS A 110 8.30 24.86 -27.22
CA LYS A 110 9.73 25.05 -27.51
C LYS A 110 10.00 25.09 -29.02
N GLU A 111 9.38 24.20 -29.79
CA GLU A 111 9.50 24.17 -31.26
C GLU A 111 8.93 25.44 -31.89
N LEU A 112 7.77 25.90 -31.43
CA LEU A 112 7.18 27.16 -31.90
C LEU A 112 8.05 28.37 -31.54
N SER A 113 8.62 28.40 -30.32
CA SER A 113 9.57 29.45 -29.92
C SER A 113 10.78 29.52 -30.85
N GLN A 114 11.35 28.37 -31.21
CA GLN A 114 12.48 28.31 -32.13
C GLN A 114 12.09 28.82 -33.53
N LYS A 115 10.88 28.48 -34.01
CA LYS A 115 10.37 28.98 -35.29
C LYS A 115 10.18 30.51 -35.27
N VAL A 116 9.73 31.09 -34.15
CA VAL A 116 9.65 32.55 -34.00
C VAL A 116 11.04 33.17 -34.19
N ASP A 117 12.05 32.66 -33.47
CA ASP A 117 13.43 33.17 -33.57
C ASP A 117 14.00 33.06 -35.00
N GLU A 118 13.73 31.94 -35.68
CA GLU A 118 14.18 31.70 -37.05
C GLU A 118 13.49 32.64 -38.06
N ASN A 119 12.17 32.83 -37.96
CA ASN A 119 11.39 33.69 -38.86
C ASN A 119 11.74 35.17 -38.65
N PHE A 120 12.04 35.57 -37.41
CA PHE A 120 12.46 36.93 -37.08
C PHE A 120 13.73 37.34 -37.84
N VAL A 121 14.66 36.40 -38.03
CA VAL A 121 15.93 36.62 -38.71
C VAL A 121 15.84 36.42 -40.24
N LYS A 122 15.12 35.39 -40.70
CA LYS A 122 15.23 34.89 -42.09
C LYS A 122 13.98 35.06 -42.95
N GLU A 123 12.78 34.95 -42.40
CA GLU A 123 11.53 34.82 -43.17
C GLU A 123 10.41 35.68 -42.55
N LYS A 124 10.54 37.01 -42.68
CA LYS A 124 9.63 37.98 -42.03
C LYS A 124 8.17 37.88 -42.46
N ASN A 125 7.89 37.32 -43.63
CA ASN A 125 6.54 37.28 -44.21
C ASN A 125 5.58 36.33 -43.48
N THR A 126 6.12 35.34 -42.77
CA THR A 126 5.36 34.33 -42.02
C THR A 126 5.43 34.53 -40.50
N LEU A 127 6.19 35.54 -40.05
CA LEU A 127 6.44 35.78 -38.63
C LEU A 127 5.16 35.98 -37.82
N GLU A 128 4.23 36.82 -38.31
CA GLU A 128 2.96 37.13 -37.62
C GLU A 128 2.13 35.86 -37.35
N ILE A 129 2.04 34.97 -38.33
CA ILE A 129 1.31 33.69 -38.21
C ILE A 129 1.99 32.77 -37.17
N VAL A 130 3.33 32.71 -37.16
CA VAL A 130 4.08 31.88 -36.23
C VAL A 130 3.97 32.42 -34.80
N GLU A 131 4.01 33.74 -34.62
CA GLU A 131 3.81 34.41 -33.33
C GLU A 131 2.40 34.16 -32.78
N GLU A 132 1.36 34.29 -33.60
CA GLU A 132 -0.01 33.97 -33.19
C GLU A 132 -0.15 32.52 -32.72
N ASN A 133 0.45 31.58 -33.47
CA ASN A 133 0.42 30.17 -33.11
C ASN A 133 1.18 29.89 -31.80
N TYR A 134 2.31 30.57 -31.58
CA TYR A 134 3.05 30.50 -30.33
C TYR A 134 2.22 31.02 -29.14
N VAL A 135 1.57 32.18 -29.29
CA VAL A 135 0.71 32.75 -28.22
C VAL A 135 -0.45 31.82 -27.89
N LYS A 136 -1.11 31.25 -28.90
CA LYS A 136 -2.19 30.25 -28.70
C LYS A 136 -1.68 29.02 -27.94
N ALA A 137 -0.56 28.45 -28.36
CA ALA A 137 0.05 27.29 -27.69
C ALA A 137 0.52 27.60 -26.27
N LYS A 138 1.00 28.83 -26.01
CA LYS A 138 1.41 29.29 -24.67
C LYS A 138 0.21 29.34 -23.72
N ASN A 139 -0.89 29.96 -24.15
CA ASN A 139 -2.11 30.06 -23.34
C ASN A 139 -2.69 28.66 -23.04
N GLU A 140 -2.69 27.76 -24.02
CA GLU A 140 -3.11 26.37 -23.82
C GLU A 140 -2.21 25.65 -22.80
N TYR A 141 -0.88 25.80 -22.93
CA TYR A 141 0.06 25.20 -21.98
C TYR A 141 -0.13 25.72 -20.55
N GLU A 142 -0.30 27.03 -20.37
CA GLU A 142 -0.53 27.64 -19.06
C GLU A 142 -1.83 27.14 -18.41
N LEU A 143 -2.92 27.09 -19.18
CA LEU A 143 -4.19 26.52 -18.73
C LEU A 143 -4.03 25.06 -18.30
N LYS A 144 -3.42 24.22 -19.16
CA LYS A 144 -3.19 22.81 -18.86
C LYS A 144 -2.23 22.58 -17.70
N SER A 145 -1.26 23.47 -17.50
CA SER A 145 -0.38 23.42 -16.34
C SER A 145 -1.16 23.68 -15.04
N ASN A 146 -2.04 24.68 -15.03
CA ASN A 146 -2.88 24.97 -13.86
C ASN A 146 -3.86 23.83 -13.56
N GLU A 147 -4.50 23.25 -14.60
CA GLU A 147 -5.34 22.06 -14.46
C GLU A 147 -4.56 20.87 -13.87
N HIS A 148 -3.32 20.65 -14.35
CA HIS A 148 -2.46 19.59 -13.83
C HIS A 148 -2.10 19.80 -12.36
N ASP A 149 -1.77 21.02 -11.95
CA ASP A 149 -1.43 21.31 -10.55
C ASP A 149 -2.61 21.04 -9.62
N ALA A 150 -3.83 21.42 -10.03
CA ALA A 150 -5.05 21.08 -9.30
C ALA A 150 -5.29 19.57 -9.25
N PHE A 151 -5.13 18.88 -10.38
CA PHE A 151 -5.25 17.42 -10.49
C PHE A 151 -4.27 16.68 -9.58
N VAL A 152 -3.01 17.11 -9.52
CA VAL A 152 -1.99 16.53 -8.65
C VAL A 152 -2.37 16.71 -7.19
N ARG A 153 -2.82 17.90 -6.77
CA ARG A 153 -3.25 18.14 -5.38
C ARG A 153 -4.42 17.24 -4.98
N ASP A 154 -5.44 17.15 -5.83
CA ASP A 154 -6.61 16.30 -5.61
C ASP A 154 -6.22 14.82 -5.43
N LYS A 155 -5.43 14.30 -6.38
CA LYS A 155 -4.99 12.91 -6.39
C LYS A 155 -4.09 12.59 -5.20
N LEU A 156 -3.16 13.48 -4.84
CA LEU A 156 -2.31 13.31 -3.67
C LEU A 156 -3.15 13.23 -2.39
N ARG A 157 -4.03 14.22 -2.16
CA ARG A 157 -4.91 14.26 -0.98
C ARG A 157 -5.73 12.97 -0.88
N LYS A 158 -6.49 12.62 -1.91
CA LYS A 158 -7.33 11.42 -1.94
C LYS A 158 -6.53 10.13 -1.71
N SER A 159 -5.38 10.00 -2.38
CA SER A 159 -4.58 8.78 -2.30
C SER A 159 -4.00 8.56 -0.90
N TYR A 160 -3.55 9.62 -0.21
CA TYR A 160 -2.96 9.50 1.12
C TYR A 160 -4.03 9.38 2.21
N VAL A 161 -5.15 10.10 2.10
CA VAL A 161 -6.30 9.90 3.01
C VAL A 161 -6.72 8.43 2.97
N HIS A 162 -7.02 7.90 1.77
CA HIS A 162 -7.40 6.50 1.61
C HIS A 162 -6.32 5.51 2.12
N GLN A 163 -5.04 5.78 1.87
CA GLN A 163 -3.95 4.92 2.36
C GLN A 163 -3.90 4.89 3.89
N PHE A 164 -4.00 6.05 4.54
CA PHE A 164 -3.91 6.13 6.01
C PHE A 164 -5.15 5.57 6.68
N ASP A 165 -6.34 5.74 6.08
CA ASP A 165 -7.56 5.10 6.55
C ASP A 165 -7.45 3.57 6.50
N ALA A 166 -6.97 3.03 5.38
CA ALA A 166 -6.73 1.60 5.23
C ALA A 166 -5.64 1.07 6.20
N LEU A 167 -4.63 1.88 6.50
CA LEU A 167 -3.59 1.52 7.48
C LEU A 167 -4.15 1.53 8.91
N LYS A 168 -5.01 2.51 9.24
CA LYS A 168 -5.71 2.60 10.54
C LYS A 168 -6.62 1.39 10.73
N GLU A 169 -7.42 1.04 9.71
CA GLU A 169 -8.24 -0.18 9.70
C GLU A 169 -7.38 -1.43 9.96
N LEU A 170 -6.29 -1.60 9.21
CA LEU A 170 -5.39 -2.75 9.38
C LEU A 170 -4.86 -2.81 10.82
N ALA A 171 -4.33 -1.71 11.34
CA ALA A 171 -3.73 -1.67 12.67
C ALA A 171 -4.73 -2.02 13.77
N GLN A 172 -5.93 -1.43 13.74
CA GLN A 172 -6.95 -1.64 14.76
C GLN A 172 -7.53 -3.06 14.71
N LYS A 173 -7.76 -3.61 13.51
CA LYS A 173 -8.24 -4.99 13.37
C LYS A 173 -7.16 -6.02 13.73
N LEU A 174 -5.88 -5.71 13.49
CA LEU A 174 -4.77 -6.55 13.97
C LEU A 174 -4.67 -6.55 15.49
N ASP A 175 -4.94 -5.42 16.16
CA ASP A 175 -4.96 -5.34 17.62
C ASP A 175 -6.05 -6.25 18.23
N ILE A 176 -7.24 -6.26 17.64
CA ILE A 176 -8.33 -7.19 17.99
C ILE A 176 -7.84 -8.64 17.86
N LEU A 177 -7.31 -9.02 16.69
CA LEU A 177 -6.85 -10.39 16.44
C LEU A 177 -5.68 -10.80 17.34
N ALA A 178 -4.75 -9.90 17.63
CA ALA A 178 -3.63 -10.15 18.53
C ALA A 178 -4.11 -10.40 19.97
N THR A 179 -5.13 -9.65 20.41
CA THR A 179 -5.75 -9.80 21.73
C THR A 179 -6.39 -11.18 21.88
N PHE A 180 -7.26 -11.57 20.94
CA PHE A 180 -7.88 -12.90 20.96
C PHE A 180 -6.89 -14.03 20.72
N GLY A 181 -5.87 -13.83 19.87
CA GLY A 181 -4.78 -14.79 19.66
C GLY A 181 -4.01 -15.08 20.95
N LYS A 182 -3.77 -14.05 21.78
CA LYS A 182 -3.18 -14.22 23.11
C LYS A 182 -4.12 -14.97 24.06
N HIS A 183 -5.43 -14.71 24.02
CA HIS A 183 -6.41 -15.46 24.81
C HIS A 183 -6.42 -16.94 24.43
N ALA A 184 -6.37 -17.27 23.14
CA ALA A 184 -6.27 -18.64 22.64
C ALA A 184 -4.96 -19.32 23.11
N ALA A 185 -3.82 -18.63 22.98
CA ALA A 185 -2.53 -19.16 23.43
C ALA A 185 -2.49 -19.46 24.94
N ASN A 186 -3.18 -18.64 25.75
CA ASN A 186 -3.29 -18.86 27.19
C ASN A 186 -4.14 -20.09 27.57
N GLN A 187 -4.89 -20.68 26.63
CA GLN A 187 -5.62 -21.94 26.87
C GLN A 187 -4.73 -23.18 26.75
N ILE A 188 -3.49 -23.04 26.26
CA ILE A 188 -2.55 -24.15 26.14
C ILE A 188 -2.15 -24.59 27.56
N PRO A 189 -2.46 -25.84 27.97
CA PRO A 189 -2.13 -26.32 29.31
C PRO A 189 -0.62 -26.32 29.55
N LEU A 190 -0.20 -25.88 30.75
CA LEU A 190 1.19 -25.91 31.19
C LEU A 190 1.41 -27.06 32.18
N GLY A 191 2.63 -27.59 32.23
CA GLY A 191 3.06 -28.57 33.23
C GLY A 191 3.47 -29.91 32.63
N PHE A 192 4.18 -30.69 33.44
CA PHE A 192 4.62 -32.04 33.10
C PHE A 192 3.64 -33.07 33.65
N ILE A 193 3.32 -34.09 32.85
CA ILE A 193 2.51 -35.23 33.28
C ILE A 193 3.48 -36.35 33.70
N PRO A 194 3.45 -36.80 34.97
CA PRO A 194 4.27 -37.92 35.42
C PRO A 194 4.01 -39.21 34.63
N VAL A 195 5.04 -40.05 34.48
CA VAL A 195 5.01 -41.29 33.68
C VAL A 195 3.88 -42.24 34.09
N ASP A 196 3.58 -42.30 35.39
CA ASP A 196 2.57 -43.20 35.97
C ASP A 196 1.19 -42.53 36.11
N SER A 197 0.97 -41.37 35.50
CA SER A 197 -0.29 -40.63 35.55
C SER A 197 -1.00 -40.62 34.18
N GLU A 198 -2.32 -40.76 34.19
CA GLU A 198 -3.13 -40.56 32.98
C GLU A 198 -3.10 -39.09 32.54
N LYS A 199 -2.95 -38.84 31.23
CA LYS A 199 -3.07 -37.50 30.67
C LYS A 199 -4.52 -37.01 30.86
N PRO A 200 -4.75 -35.84 31.48
CA PRO A 200 -6.09 -35.31 31.63
C PRO A 200 -6.72 -34.99 30.27
N GLU A 201 -8.03 -35.21 30.16
CA GLU A 201 -8.82 -34.79 29.01
C GLU A 201 -8.72 -33.27 28.81
N PHE A 202 -8.55 -32.84 27.56
CA PHE A 202 -8.47 -31.43 27.24
C PHE A 202 -9.86 -30.78 27.23
N LYS A 203 -10.13 -29.90 28.22
CA LYS A 203 -11.44 -29.23 28.39
C LYS A 203 -11.53 -27.85 27.72
N GLY A 204 -10.44 -27.34 27.14
CA GLY A 204 -10.39 -25.98 26.57
C GLY A 204 -11.02 -25.83 25.18
N LYS A 205 -11.55 -26.91 24.60
CA LYS A 205 -12.04 -26.94 23.22
C LYS A 205 -13.19 -25.97 22.96
N GLU A 206 -14.15 -25.88 23.87
CA GLU A 206 -15.30 -24.99 23.70
C GLU A 206 -14.89 -23.53 23.87
N THR A 207 -14.08 -23.22 24.89
CA THR A 207 -13.51 -21.89 25.10
C THR A 207 -12.70 -21.40 23.89
N LEU A 208 -11.93 -22.27 23.24
CA LEU A 208 -11.19 -21.91 22.02
C LEU A 208 -12.11 -21.55 20.86
N LYS A 209 -13.24 -22.25 20.68
CA LYS A 209 -14.24 -21.90 19.65
C LYS A 209 -14.94 -20.59 19.95
N GLU A 210 -15.27 -20.34 21.21
CA GLU A 210 -15.87 -19.08 21.66
C GLU A 210 -14.90 -17.92 21.37
N ILE A 211 -13.62 -18.05 21.73
CA ILE A 211 -12.58 -17.05 21.43
C ILE A 211 -12.52 -16.69 19.95
N VAL A 212 -12.58 -17.70 19.06
CA VAL A 212 -12.54 -17.46 17.60
C VAL A 212 -13.84 -16.81 17.10
N THR A 213 -14.98 -17.21 17.66
CA THR A 213 -16.29 -16.63 17.34
C THR A 213 -16.33 -15.16 17.75
N ASP A 214 -15.97 -14.86 18.99
CA ASP A 214 -15.91 -13.52 19.54
C ASP A 214 -14.94 -12.63 18.76
N ALA A 215 -13.80 -13.16 18.33
CA ALA A 215 -12.86 -12.42 17.47
C ALA A 215 -13.49 -12.04 16.13
N LYS A 216 -14.21 -12.96 15.49
CA LYS A 216 -14.92 -12.70 14.21
C LYS A 216 -16.05 -11.71 14.40
N GLU A 217 -16.79 -11.80 15.51
CA GLU A 217 -17.84 -10.83 15.85
C GLU A 217 -17.26 -9.43 16.12
N ALA A 218 -16.19 -9.34 16.90
CA ALA A 218 -15.48 -8.08 17.16
C ALA A 218 -14.96 -7.43 15.86
N LEU A 219 -14.44 -8.24 14.92
CA LEU A 219 -14.04 -7.76 13.60
C LEU A 219 -15.22 -7.23 12.77
N ASN A 220 -16.39 -7.87 12.86
CA ASN A 220 -17.60 -7.45 12.15
C ASN A 220 -18.23 -6.19 12.76
N LEU A 221 -18.09 -6.02 14.07
CA LEU A 221 -18.57 -4.85 14.80
C LEU A 221 -17.62 -3.66 14.71
N TRP A 222 -16.36 -3.87 14.31
CA TRP A 222 -15.42 -2.79 14.10
C TRP A 222 -15.96 -1.83 13.02
N SER A 223 -15.95 -0.55 13.35
CA SER A 223 -16.23 0.55 12.42
C SER A 223 -15.14 1.60 12.56
N MET A 224 -14.85 2.29 11.47
CA MET A 224 -14.00 3.46 11.53
C MET A 224 -14.80 4.62 12.14
N ASP A 225 -14.30 5.24 13.21
CA ASP A 225 -14.86 6.49 13.71
C ASP A 225 -14.74 7.56 12.62
N ASP A 226 -15.82 8.26 12.32
CA ASP A 226 -15.83 9.38 11.38
C ASP A 226 -14.96 10.51 11.95
N GLU A 227 -13.69 10.57 11.54
CA GLU A 227 -12.92 11.80 11.67
C GLU A 227 -13.52 12.82 10.69
N PRO A 228 -13.90 14.02 11.15
CA PRO A 228 -14.47 15.02 10.26
C PRO A 228 -13.46 15.32 9.15
N GLU A 229 -13.92 15.17 7.89
CA GLU A 229 -13.14 15.65 6.76
C GLU A 229 -12.80 17.12 7.02
N PHE A 230 -11.52 17.47 6.94
CA PHE A 230 -11.10 18.87 7.01
C PHE A 230 -11.83 19.65 5.91
N GLU A 231 -12.84 20.43 6.30
CA GLU A 231 -13.47 21.44 5.46
C GLU A 231 -12.39 22.48 5.10
N GLU A 232 -12.25 22.76 3.79
CA GLU A 232 -11.32 23.77 3.26
C GLU A 232 -11.72 25.20 3.60
#